data_AF-A0A913X6Y7-F1
#
_entry.id   AF-A0A913X6Y7-F1
#
_cell.length_a   1.000
_cell.length_b   1.000
_cell.length_c   1.000
_cell.angle_alpha   90.00
_cell.angle_beta   90.00
_cell.angle_gamma   90.00
#
_symmetry.space_group_name_H-M   'P 1'
#
loop_
_entity.id
_entity.type
_entity.pdbx_description
1 polymer ?
#
loop_
_entity_poly.entity_id
_entity_poly.type
_entity_poly.pdbx_seq_one_letter_code
_entity_poly.pdbx_strand_id
1 'polypeptide(L)'
;NQQAEIKKNEAILARLKFLKAFYCSIVALDKHECSGVSTAKQLLNTALTLVDPIKKTIELGTHGDLEKGEMLGFEPLVNQRLLPPSFPRYVSVFGREAAVDYLQVVVKRLIHVCGVVEYTPLHMIIDFVSEFSKTHPCVLTRSTLQVKLNSFGLSCELCFKVLRVLRGYPIIG
;
A
#
# COMPACT_ATOMS: atom_id res chain seq x y z
N ASN A 1 28.70 22.12 7.10
CA ASN A 1 27.60 23.00 7.58
C ASN A 1 26.66 22.15 8.43
N GLN A 2 26.72 22.26 9.75
CA GLN A 2 26.12 21.31 10.71
C GLN A 2 24.58 21.22 10.59
N GLN A 3 23.91 22.33 10.29
CA GLN A 3 22.45 22.37 10.12
C GLN A 3 21.96 21.55 8.91
N ALA A 4 22.74 21.51 7.83
CA ALA A 4 22.40 20.76 6.63
C ALA A 4 22.47 19.24 6.87
N GLU A 5 23.46 18.79 7.66
CA GLU A 5 23.60 17.37 8.03
C GLU A 5 22.48 16.92 8.98
N ILE A 6 22.05 17.76 9.91
CA ILE A 6 20.89 17.48 10.77
C ILE A 6 19.63 17.26 9.92
N LYS A 7 19.34 18.16 8.97
CA LYS A 7 18.18 18.06 8.07
C LYS A 7 18.20 16.75 7.24
N LYS A 8 19.38 16.34 6.76
CA LYS A 8 19.55 15.05 6.04
C LYS A 8 19.29 13.85 6.95
N ASN A 9 19.83 13.85 8.16
CA ASN A 9 19.64 12.77 9.12
C ASN A 9 18.16 12.62 9.52
N GLU A 10 17.45 13.72 9.73
CA GLU A 10 16.00 13.71 9.98
C GLU A 10 15.21 13.14 8.79
N ALA A 11 15.58 13.52 7.57
CA ALA A 11 14.97 13.02 6.34
C ALA A 11 15.14 11.50 6.18
N ILE A 12 16.34 10.98 6.44
CA ILE A 12 16.65 9.54 6.40
C ILE A 12 15.87 8.82 7.50
N LEU A 13 15.90 9.35 8.73
CA LEU A 13 15.24 8.74 9.88
C LEU A 13 13.73 8.62 9.67
N ALA A 14 13.09 9.66 9.11
CA ALA A 14 11.65 9.63 8.81
C ALA A 14 11.30 8.50 7.81
N ARG A 15 12.10 8.35 6.74
CA ARG A 15 11.92 7.29 5.74
C ARG A 15 12.14 5.90 6.33
N LEU A 16 13.20 5.71 7.13
CA LEU A 16 13.47 4.43 7.80
C LEU A 16 12.35 4.05 8.78
N LYS A 17 11.88 5.00 9.59
CA LYS A 17 10.76 4.79 10.50
C LYS A 17 9.48 4.45 9.74
N PHE A 18 9.21 5.12 8.63
CA PHE A 18 8.06 4.85 7.78
C PHE A 18 8.12 3.43 7.22
N LEU A 19 9.23 3.05 6.59
CA LEU A 19 9.42 1.72 6.00
C LEU A 19 9.28 0.64 7.06
N LYS A 20 9.92 0.81 8.23
CA LYS A 20 9.79 -0.13 9.35
C LYS A 20 8.33 -0.27 9.79
N ALA A 21 7.65 0.84 10.06
CA ALA A 21 6.26 0.81 10.52
C ALA A 21 5.33 0.18 9.47
N PHE A 22 5.51 0.54 8.19
CA PHE A 22 4.74 0.00 7.08
C PHE A 22 4.96 -1.52 6.94
N TYR A 23 6.21 -1.98 6.82
CA TYR A 23 6.49 -3.41 6.68
C TYR A 23 6.03 -4.23 7.89
N CYS A 24 6.30 -3.76 9.11
CA CYS A 24 5.81 -4.43 10.32
C CYS A 24 4.27 -4.48 10.35
N SER A 25 3.57 -3.49 9.79
CA SER A 25 2.10 -3.53 9.70
C SER A 25 1.61 -4.60 8.73
N ILE A 26 2.30 -4.79 7.59
CA ILE A 26 1.97 -5.86 6.64
C ILE A 26 2.20 -7.23 7.27
N VAL A 27 3.32 -7.41 7.98
CA VAL A 27 3.60 -8.65 8.73
C VAL A 27 2.53 -8.90 9.81
N ALA A 28 2.09 -7.86 10.52
CA ALA A 28 1.01 -7.98 11.49
C ALA A 28 -0.33 -8.34 10.81
N LEU A 29 -0.61 -7.79 9.63
CA LEU A 29 -1.79 -8.13 8.83
C LEU A 29 -1.76 -9.57 8.29
N ASP A 30 -0.61 -10.21 8.17
CA ASP A 30 -0.51 -11.60 7.70
C ASP A 30 -0.93 -12.62 8.77
N LYS A 31 -0.99 -12.20 10.05
CA LYS A 31 -1.41 -13.09 11.15
C LYS A 31 -2.84 -13.60 10.97
N HIS A 32 -3.03 -14.87 11.30
CA HIS A 32 -4.32 -15.56 11.30
C HIS A 32 -5.34 -14.94 12.27
N GLU A 33 -6.62 -15.21 12.00
CA GLU A 33 -7.75 -14.90 12.89
C GLU A 33 -7.83 -13.42 13.31
N CYS A 34 -7.37 -12.52 12.44
CA CYS A 34 -7.34 -11.07 12.69
C CYS A 34 -6.55 -10.63 13.94
N SER A 35 -5.77 -11.53 14.56
CA SER A 35 -5.04 -11.28 15.82
C SER A 35 -4.03 -10.13 15.75
N GLY A 36 -3.49 -9.83 14.56
CA GLY A 36 -2.56 -8.73 14.34
C GLY A 36 -3.18 -7.40 13.90
N VAL A 37 -4.52 -7.30 13.76
CA VAL A 37 -5.17 -6.13 13.16
C VAL A 37 -5.02 -4.87 14.02
N SER A 38 -5.11 -4.97 15.35
CA SER A 38 -4.93 -3.83 16.25
C SER A 38 -3.51 -3.26 16.15
N THR A 39 -2.50 -4.13 16.21
CA THR A 39 -1.08 -3.78 16.05
C THR A 39 -0.83 -3.18 14.66
N ALA A 40 -1.38 -3.77 13.60
CA ALA A 40 -1.27 -3.24 12.25
C ALA A 40 -1.85 -1.83 12.14
N LYS A 41 -3.05 -1.59 12.70
CA LYS A 41 -3.70 -0.27 12.72
C LYS A 41 -2.82 0.77 13.42
N GLN A 42 -2.20 0.44 14.56
CA GLN A 42 -1.28 1.34 15.27
C GLN A 42 -0.02 1.66 14.45
N LEU A 43 0.58 0.64 13.83
CA LEU A 43 1.76 0.81 12.98
C LEU A 43 1.45 1.62 11.71
N LEU A 44 0.29 1.40 11.09
CA LEU A 44 -0.15 2.18 9.93
C LEU A 44 -0.42 3.64 10.27
N ASN A 45 -1.03 3.93 11.42
CA ASN A 45 -1.17 5.30 11.91
C ASN A 45 0.19 5.96 12.15
N THR A 46 1.16 5.21 12.70
CA THR A 46 2.54 5.68 12.84
C THR A 46 3.20 5.95 11.48
N ALA A 47 3.00 5.09 10.49
CA ALA A 47 3.47 5.33 9.14
C ALA A 47 2.81 6.58 8.53
N LEU A 48 1.52 6.80 8.77
CA LEU A 48 0.78 7.95 8.23
C LEU A 48 1.33 9.29 8.74
N THR A 49 1.71 9.40 10.02
CA THR A 49 2.29 10.64 10.57
C THR A 49 3.67 10.96 10.01
N LEU A 50 4.37 9.96 9.45
CA LEU A 50 5.70 10.11 8.86
C LEU A 50 5.66 10.54 7.38
N VAL A 51 4.49 10.52 6.73
CA VAL A 51 4.33 10.94 5.34
C VAL A 51 4.67 12.43 5.16
N ASP A 52 4.17 13.31 6.02
CA ASP A 52 4.39 14.76 5.86
C ASP A 52 5.88 15.14 6.04
N PRO A 53 6.62 14.63 7.06
CA PRO A 53 8.07 14.79 7.13
C PRO A 53 8.82 14.29 5.89
N ILE A 54 8.37 13.19 5.29
CA ILE A 54 8.97 12.67 4.06
C ILE A 54 8.73 13.64 2.90
N LYS A 55 7.49 14.10 2.70
CA LYS A 55 7.12 15.07 1.66
C LYS A 55 7.96 16.34 1.74
N LYS A 56 8.08 16.92 2.94
CA LYS A 56 8.89 18.13 3.21
C LYS A 56 10.38 17.96 2.92
N THR A 57 10.87 16.72 2.78
CA THR A 57 12.28 16.42 2.58
C THR A 57 12.52 15.61 1.30
N ILE A 58 11.56 15.54 0.37
CA ILE A 58 11.68 14.77 -0.89
C ILE A 58 12.90 15.18 -1.70
N GLU A 59 13.15 16.49 -1.78
CA GLU A 59 14.27 17.13 -2.47
C GLU A 59 15.66 16.65 -1.99
N LEU A 60 15.78 16.18 -0.74
CA LEU A 60 17.03 15.70 -0.18
C LEU A 60 17.40 14.27 -0.62
N GLY A 61 16.52 13.59 -1.35
CA GLY A 61 16.78 12.25 -1.89
C GLY A 61 17.74 12.29 -3.08
N THR A 62 18.67 11.33 -3.12
CA THR A 62 19.55 11.10 -4.28
C THR A 62 18.71 10.92 -5.54
N HIS A 63 19.14 11.56 -6.63
CA HIS A 63 18.51 11.47 -7.95
C HIS A 63 19.45 10.72 -8.90
N GLY A 64 18.88 9.83 -9.71
CA GLY A 64 19.53 9.40 -10.94
C GLY A 64 19.16 10.33 -12.09
N ASP A 65 19.90 10.28 -13.19
CA ASP A 65 19.61 11.09 -14.37
C ASP A 65 18.44 10.48 -15.16
N LEU A 66 17.24 11.00 -14.89
CA LEU A 66 16.01 10.56 -15.55
C LEU A 66 16.04 10.76 -17.07
N GLU A 67 16.77 11.76 -17.57
CA GLU A 67 16.92 11.99 -19.01
C GLU A 67 17.78 10.92 -19.68
N LYS A 68 18.72 10.34 -18.93
CA LYS A 68 19.53 9.19 -19.36
C LYS A 68 18.87 7.84 -19.05
N GLY A 69 17.68 7.82 -18.46
CA GLY A 69 17.01 6.60 -18.01
C GLY A 69 17.72 5.90 -16.84
N GLU A 70 18.63 6.60 -16.15
CA GLU A 70 19.35 6.08 -15.01
C GLU A 70 18.50 6.21 -13.75
N MET A 71 17.81 5.15 -13.35
CA MET A 71 17.28 5.03 -12.00
C MET A 71 18.19 4.16 -11.16
N LEU A 72 18.60 4.66 -10.00
CA LEU A 72 19.36 3.88 -9.02
C LEU A 72 18.56 2.62 -8.66
N GLY A 73 19.15 1.45 -8.94
CA GLY A 73 18.55 0.15 -8.63
C GLY A 73 17.42 -0.30 -9.56
N PHE A 74 17.20 0.37 -10.70
CA PHE A 74 16.20 -0.04 -11.69
C PHE A 74 16.81 -0.07 -13.10
N GLU A 75 16.78 -1.24 -13.72
CA GLU A 75 17.18 -1.43 -15.12
C GLU A 75 15.91 -1.44 -15.99
N PRO A 76 15.62 -0.37 -16.75
CA PRO A 76 14.35 -0.23 -17.48
C PRO A 76 14.15 -1.31 -18.55
N LEU A 77 15.24 -1.92 -19.05
CA LEU A 77 15.20 -2.97 -20.07
C LEU A 77 15.25 -4.38 -19.49
N VAL A 78 15.20 -4.54 -18.16
CA VAL A 78 15.27 -5.87 -17.51
C VAL A 78 14.17 -6.80 -18.01
N ASN A 79 12.97 -6.27 -18.22
CA ASN A 79 11.81 -7.02 -18.72
C ASN A 79 11.98 -7.45 -20.19
N GLN A 80 12.81 -6.76 -20.99
CA GLN A 80 13.09 -7.14 -22.38
C GLN A 80 14.09 -8.31 -22.47
N ARG A 81 14.88 -8.54 -21.42
CA ARG A 81 15.90 -9.61 -21.38
C ARG A 81 15.41 -10.92 -20.75
N LEU A 82 14.39 -10.86 -19.90
CA LEU A 82 13.99 -12.00 -19.04
C LEU A 82 12.61 -12.61 -19.35
N LEU A 83 11.74 -11.94 -20.11
CA LEU A 83 10.41 -12.44 -20.42
C LEU A 83 10.28 -12.84 -21.90
N PRO A 84 9.51 -13.90 -22.24
CA PRO A 84 9.13 -14.17 -23.61
C PRO A 84 8.44 -12.93 -24.21
N PRO A 85 8.54 -12.72 -25.54
CA PRO A 85 8.07 -11.51 -26.22
C PRO A 85 6.55 -11.38 -26.14
N SER A 86 6.07 -10.90 -25.00
CA SER A 86 4.76 -10.27 -24.86
C SER A 86 4.94 -8.78 -25.17
N PHE A 87 3.88 -8.13 -25.65
CA PHE A 87 3.91 -6.71 -26.03
C PHE A 87 4.67 -5.87 -24.98
N PRO A 88 5.60 -4.98 -25.39
CA PRO A 88 6.32 -4.12 -24.46
C PRO A 88 5.34 -3.32 -23.60
N ARG A 89 5.24 -3.64 -22.32
CA ARG A 89 4.55 -2.78 -21.36
C ARG A 89 5.56 -1.73 -20.92
N TYR A 90 5.43 -0.52 -21.46
CA TYR A 90 6.19 0.62 -20.97
C TYR A 90 5.89 0.82 -19.49
N VAL A 91 6.91 0.67 -18.64
CA VAL A 91 6.78 0.97 -17.22
C VAL A 91 6.80 2.49 -17.09
N SER A 92 5.66 3.09 -16.77
CA SER A 92 5.60 4.51 -16.44
C SER A 92 6.32 4.74 -15.11
N VAL A 93 7.45 5.45 -15.14
CA VAL A 93 8.16 5.85 -13.93
C VAL A 93 7.36 6.95 -13.24
N PHE A 94 6.93 6.70 -12.00
CA PHE A 94 6.22 7.70 -11.20
C PHE A 94 7.20 8.73 -10.64
N GLY A 95 6.77 10.00 -10.61
CA GLY A 95 7.47 11.04 -9.87
C GLY A 95 7.52 10.71 -8.37
N ARG A 96 8.57 11.17 -7.68
CA ARG A 96 8.78 10.89 -6.24
C ARG A 96 7.63 11.38 -5.37
N GLU A 97 7.12 12.57 -5.66
CA GLU A 97 5.95 13.14 -4.96
C GLU A 97 4.72 12.28 -5.16
N ALA A 98 4.42 11.94 -6.43
CA ALA A 98 3.31 11.06 -6.77
C ALA A 98 3.42 9.68 -6.10
N ALA A 99 4.63 9.13 -5.98
CA ALA A 99 4.86 7.87 -5.27
C ALA A 99 4.57 7.97 -3.76
N VAL A 100 4.99 9.07 -3.11
CA VAL A 100 4.70 9.32 -1.69
C VAL A 100 3.20 9.58 -1.46
N ASP A 101 2.55 10.31 -2.37
CA ASP A 101 1.09 10.51 -2.35
C ASP A 101 0.34 9.18 -2.48
N TYR A 102 0.77 8.33 -3.42
CA TYR A 102 0.19 7.01 -3.59
C TYR A 102 0.37 6.14 -2.35
N LEU A 103 1.56 6.14 -1.73
CA LEU A 103 1.80 5.45 -0.47
C LEU A 103 0.88 5.95 0.65
N GLN A 104 0.63 7.25 0.74
CA GLN A 104 -0.31 7.82 1.70
C GLN A 104 -1.73 7.27 1.50
N VAL A 105 -2.19 7.20 0.25
CA VAL A 105 -3.50 6.62 -0.09
C VAL A 105 -3.57 5.14 0.28
N VAL A 106 -2.52 4.36 -0.02
CA VAL A 106 -2.44 2.94 0.36
C VAL A 106 -2.50 2.76 1.87
N VAL A 107 -1.73 3.54 2.65
CA VAL A 107 -1.75 3.47 4.12
C VAL A 107 -3.14 3.79 4.67
N LYS A 108 -3.79 4.85 4.19
CA LYS A 108 -5.17 5.20 4.59
C LYS A 108 -6.16 4.08 4.29
N ARG A 109 -6.07 3.47 3.11
CA ARG A 109 -6.91 2.33 2.72
C ARG A 109 -6.68 1.12 3.61
N LEU A 110 -5.42 0.80 3.95
CA LEU A 110 -5.11 -0.30 4.88
C LEU A 110 -5.67 -0.03 6.28
N ILE A 111 -5.60 1.21 6.79
CA ILE A 111 -6.22 1.58 8.07
C ILE A 111 -7.74 1.35 8.02
N HIS A 112 -8.38 1.72 6.91
CA HIS A 112 -9.80 1.50 6.72
C HIS A 112 -10.14 0.00 6.67
N VAL A 113 -9.35 -0.81 5.96
CA VAL A 113 -9.49 -2.28 5.94
C VAL A 113 -9.36 -2.88 7.34
N CYS A 114 -8.47 -2.37 8.19
CA CYS A 114 -8.38 -2.81 9.59
C CYS A 114 -9.68 -2.60 10.36
N GLY A 115 -10.54 -1.64 9.95
CA GLY A 115 -11.84 -1.40 10.58
C GLY A 115 -12.90 -2.45 10.25
N VAL A 116 -12.71 -3.28 9.21
CA VAL A 116 -13.71 -4.29 8.83
C VAL A 116 -14.00 -5.27 9.98
N VAL A 117 -13.03 -5.47 10.87
CA VAL A 117 -13.15 -6.41 11.99
C VAL A 117 -14.10 -5.95 13.09
N GLU A 118 -14.48 -4.67 13.07
CA GLU A 118 -15.36 -4.06 14.05
C GLU A 118 -16.85 -4.29 13.69
N TYR A 119 -17.14 -4.76 12.47
CA TYR A 119 -18.50 -5.06 12.02
C TYR A 119 -18.87 -6.53 12.28
N THR A 120 -19.90 -6.75 13.09
CA THR A 120 -20.46 -8.09 13.34
C THR A 120 -21.61 -8.45 12.38
N PRO A 121 -22.58 -7.56 12.10
CA PRO A 121 -23.69 -7.91 11.23
C PRO A 121 -23.28 -7.99 9.76
N LEU A 122 -23.71 -9.04 9.06
CA LEU A 122 -23.39 -9.29 7.66
C LEU A 122 -23.70 -8.11 6.72
N HIS A 123 -24.87 -7.47 6.90
CA HIS A 123 -25.30 -6.38 6.03
C HIS A 123 -24.32 -5.19 6.10
N MET A 124 -23.80 -4.87 7.29
CA MET A 124 -22.77 -3.84 7.48
C MET A 124 -21.45 -4.21 6.78
N ILE A 125 -21.07 -5.49 6.79
CA ILE A 125 -19.89 -5.98 6.07
C ILE A 125 -20.08 -5.83 4.55
N ILE A 126 -21.27 -6.15 4.02
CA ILE A 126 -21.58 -5.99 2.60
C ILE A 126 -21.52 -4.52 2.19
N ASP A 127 -22.11 -3.62 2.99
CA ASP A 127 -22.09 -2.18 2.75
C ASP A 127 -20.66 -1.65 2.78
N PHE A 128 -19.85 -2.07 3.76
CA PHE A 128 -18.42 -1.76 3.84
C PHE A 128 -17.68 -2.19 2.56
N VAL A 129 -17.85 -3.43 2.13
CA VAL A 129 -17.15 -3.95 0.93
C VAL A 129 -17.61 -3.23 -0.34
N SER A 130 -18.90 -2.95 -0.46
CA SER A 130 -19.48 -2.21 -1.58
C SER A 130 -18.87 -0.82 -1.67
N GLU A 131 -18.86 -0.08 -0.56
CA GLU A 131 -18.30 1.27 -0.51
C GLU A 131 -16.79 1.26 -0.76
N PHE A 132 -16.07 0.34 -0.14
CA PHE A 132 -14.64 0.18 -0.36
C PHE A 132 -14.31 -0.12 -1.83
N SER A 133 -15.12 -0.94 -2.50
CA SER A 133 -14.89 -1.32 -3.90
C SER A 133 -15.09 -0.15 -4.88
N LYS A 134 -16.02 0.76 -4.58
CA LYS A 134 -16.23 2.00 -5.36
C LYS A 134 -15.00 2.91 -5.34
N THR A 135 -14.13 2.79 -4.33
CA THR A 135 -12.88 3.57 -4.25
C THR A 135 -11.79 3.09 -5.23
N HIS A 136 -12.05 2.06 -6.04
CA HIS A 136 -11.08 1.40 -6.91
C HIS A 136 -9.79 1.03 -6.17
N PRO A 137 -9.87 0.15 -5.15
CA PRO A 137 -8.73 -0.21 -4.31
C PRO A 137 -7.70 -1.01 -5.13
N CYS A 138 -6.43 -0.77 -4.84
CA CYS A 138 -5.32 -1.51 -5.46
C CYS A 138 -5.29 -2.96 -4.95
N VAL A 139 -4.56 -3.81 -5.70
CA VAL A 139 -4.47 -5.26 -5.45
C VAL A 139 -4.11 -5.57 -4.00
N LEU A 140 -3.13 -4.87 -3.42
CA LEU A 140 -2.70 -5.06 -2.03
C LEU A 140 -3.83 -4.85 -1.02
N THR A 141 -4.53 -3.72 -1.13
CA THR A 141 -5.60 -3.37 -0.19
C THR A 141 -6.82 -4.28 -0.37
N ARG A 142 -7.10 -4.70 -1.61
CA ARG A 142 -8.17 -5.65 -1.96
C ARG A 142 -7.88 -7.05 -1.41
N SER A 143 -6.66 -7.56 -1.60
CA SER A 143 -6.26 -8.89 -1.11
C SER A 143 -6.25 -8.92 0.41
N THR A 144 -5.78 -7.84 1.06
CA THR A 144 -5.80 -7.72 2.52
C THR A 144 -7.24 -7.81 3.04
N LEU A 145 -8.17 -7.05 2.46
CA LEU A 145 -9.59 -7.12 2.84
C LEU A 145 -10.15 -8.53 2.66
N GLN A 146 -9.88 -9.18 1.53
CA GLN A 146 -10.33 -10.54 1.25
C GLN A 146 -9.82 -11.54 2.29
N VAL A 147 -8.53 -11.50 2.66
CA VAL A 147 -7.95 -12.39 3.68
C VAL A 147 -8.60 -12.16 5.04
N LYS A 148 -8.90 -10.91 5.40
CA LYS A 148 -9.58 -10.60 6.67
C LYS A 148 -11.00 -11.13 6.70
N LEU A 149 -11.74 -11.00 5.60
CA LEU A 149 -13.10 -11.54 5.49
C LEU A 149 -13.12 -13.08 5.55
N ASN A 150 -12.12 -13.75 4.99
CA ASN A 150 -12.01 -15.21 5.10
C ASN A 150 -11.81 -15.68 6.55
N SER A 151 -11.19 -14.85 7.39
CA SER A 151 -10.99 -15.16 8.80
C SER A 151 -12.29 -15.07 9.62
N PHE A 152 -13.34 -14.44 9.10
CA PHE A 152 -14.67 -14.34 9.75
C PHE A 152 -15.53 -15.60 9.61
N GLY A 153 -15.03 -16.67 8.97
CA GLY A 153 -15.80 -17.90 8.79
C GLY A 153 -17.04 -17.73 7.91
N LEU A 154 -17.07 -16.69 7.06
CA LEU A 154 -18.15 -16.49 6.09
C LEU A 154 -18.20 -17.72 5.18
N SER A 155 -19.35 -18.40 5.17
CA SER A 155 -19.56 -19.62 4.40
C SER A 155 -19.24 -19.43 2.90
N CYS A 156 -18.85 -20.52 2.23
CA CYS A 156 -18.34 -20.53 0.86
C CYS A 156 -19.21 -19.71 -0.13
N GLU A 157 -20.54 -19.78 0.00
CA GLU A 157 -21.52 -19.07 -0.85
C GLU A 157 -21.54 -17.54 -0.65
N LEU A 158 -21.28 -17.10 0.58
CA LEU A 158 -21.20 -15.69 0.96
C LEU A 158 -19.87 -15.07 0.53
N CYS A 159 -18.79 -15.85 0.68
CA CYS A 159 -17.48 -15.51 0.12
C CYS A 159 -17.61 -15.28 -1.39
N PHE A 160 -18.38 -16.10 -2.12
CA PHE A 160 -18.67 -15.87 -3.54
C PHE A 160 -19.39 -14.54 -3.83
N LYS A 161 -20.42 -14.15 -3.05
CA LYS A 161 -21.11 -12.86 -3.25
C LYS A 161 -20.17 -11.67 -2.99
N VAL A 162 -19.38 -11.72 -1.94
CA VAL A 162 -18.41 -10.66 -1.58
C VAL A 162 -17.26 -10.61 -2.59
N LEU A 163 -16.75 -11.77 -3.02
CA LEU A 163 -15.77 -11.88 -4.11
C LEU A 163 -16.33 -11.37 -5.44
N ARG A 164 -17.62 -11.55 -5.72
CA ARG A 164 -18.25 -11.03 -6.93
C ARG A 164 -18.28 -9.51 -6.94
N VAL A 165 -18.54 -8.87 -5.80
CA VAL A 165 -18.41 -7.41 -5.64
C VAL A 165 -16.95 -6.99 -5.84
N LEU A 166 -15.98 -7.67 -5.21
CA LEU A 166 -14.56 -7.35 -5.37
C LEU A 166 -14.02 -7.62 -6.79
N ARG A 167 -14.61 -8.55 -7.55
CA ARG A 167 -14.25 -8.87 -8.94
C ARG A 167 -15.00 -8.04 -9.98
N GLY A 168 -16.14 -7.45 -9.62
CA GLY A 168 -16.97 -6.62 -10.52
C GLY A 168 -16.37 -5.25 -10.82
N TYR A 169 -15.40 -4.78 -10.03
CA TYR A 169 -14.70 -3.52 -10.28
C TYR A 169 -13.32 -3.78 -10.92
N PRO A 170 -13.07 -3.32 -12.16
CA PRO A 170 -11.80 -3.52 -12.84
C PRO A 170 -10.64 -2.93 -12.05
N ILE A 171 -9.48 -3.59 -12.12
CA ILE A 171 -8.21 -3.03 -11.67
C ILE A 171 -7.83 -2.02 -12.75
N ILE A 172 -8.15 -0.75 -12.52
CA ILE A 172 -7.63 0.32 -13.38
C ILE A 172 -6.18 0.50 -12.93
N GLY A 173 -5.27 -0.09 -13.72
CA GLY A 173 -3.83 0.08 -13.62
C GLY A 173 -3.35 1.11 -14.63
#